data_AF-A0A932HFI8-F1
#
_entry.id   AF-A0A932HFI8-F1
#
_cell.length_a   1.000
_cell.length_b   1.000
_cell.length_c   1.000
_cell.angle_alpha   90.00
_cell.angle_beta   90.00
_cell.angle_gamma   90.00
#
_symmetry.space_group_name_H-M   'P 1'
#
loop_
_entity.id
_entity.type
_entity.pdbx_description
1 polymer ?
#
loop_
_entity_poly.entity_id
_entity_poly.type
_entity_poly.pdbx_seq_one_letter_code
_entity_poly.pdbx_strand_id
1 'polypeptide(L)'
;MLAAGAMLPPRARAQIRHDRSVPDSVTLIPGARNGAGWLGRWLLGANYRDLWTQPIRVERLDLARFAGGLTPACQMGGSQTAALDLRGAEQRQYRFRLAGPDLTGAPLPGRSRRTPAADVLRERVSSRHPAGGVVVAPLLEAAGVLHVEPRLGIMLDAAELGEFRQVFAGMLGTIEEQPDAGFAGADRVENTEQLWTRLDASPEDRVDARAYLTARVVDILAGDWDRQFEKWTWAGYQGDGRRLWRPIPRHREQAFARFDGVIPSIARRYFPQLVSFGPSFP
;
A
#
# COMPACT_ATOMS: atom_id res chain seq x y z
N MET A 1 19.85 38.78 15.96
CA MET A 1 18.61 38.53 15.18
C MET A 1 19.00 37.96 13.83
N LEU A 2 19.04 36.63 13.71
CA LEU A 2 19.21 35.94 12.43
C LEU A 2 17.83 35.43 12.03
N ALA A 3 17.24 36.07 11.03
CA ALA A 3 16.04 35.59 10.37
C ALA A 3 16.40 34.32 9.60
N ALA A 4 16.29 33.16 10.26
CA ALA A 4 16.18 31.90 9.56
C ALA A 4 14.84 31.92 8.82
N GLY A 5 14.88 32.33 7.55
CA GLY A 5 13.76 32.16 6.64
C GLY A 5 13.41 30.67 6.62
N ALA A 6 12.37 30.30 7.36
CA ALA A 6 11.74 29.01 7.22
C ALA A 6 11.20 28.98 5.79
N MET A 7 12.02 28.46 4.88
CA MET A 7 11.60 28.05 3.56
C MET A 7 10.55 26.97 3.81
N LEU A 8 9.28 27.41 3.87
CA LEU A 8 8.14 26.53 3.91
C LEU A 8 8.38 25.50 2.81
N PRO A 9 8.43 24.20 3.13
CA PRO A 9 8.72 23.20 2.13
C PRO A 9 7.68 23.37 1.01
N PRO A 10 8.08 23.30 -0.28
CA PRO A 10 7.11 23.27 -1.36
C PRO A 10 6.10 22.20 -1.00
N ARG A 11 4.82 22.59 -0.92
CA ARG A 11 3.72 21.66 -0.61
C ARG A 11 3.98 20.41 -1.44
N ALA A 12 4.17 19.27 -0.78
CA ALA A 12 4.36 17.99 -1.42
C ALA A 12 3.02 17.60 -2.04
N ARG A 13 2.59 18.31 -3.09
CA ARG A 13 1.48 17.93 -3.94
C ARG A 13 1.78 16.51 -4.40
N ALA A 14 0.83 15.59 -4.25
CA ALA A 14 0.81 14.32 -4.98
C ALA A 14 1.38 14.52 -6.40
N GLN A 15 2.49 13.85 -6.71
CA GLN A 15 3.28 14.05 -7.93
C GLN A 15 2.90 13.12 -9.06
N ILE A 16 1.72 12.51 -8.98
CA ILE A 16 1.11 11.97 -10.18
C ILE A 16 0.58 13.19 -10.96
N ARG A 17 1.14 13.46 -12.15
CA ARG A 17 0.43 14.27 -13.13
C ARG A 17 -0.88 13.55 -13.40
N HIS A 18 -1.98 14.06 -12.86
CA HIS A 18 -3.30 13.56 -13.19
C HIS A 18 -3.50 13.72 -14.69
N ASP A 19 -3.53 12.61 -15.41
CA ASP A 19 -4.32 12.61 -16.64
C ASP A 19 -5.78 12.69 -16.19
N ARG A 20 -6.43 13.83 -16.45
CA ARG A 20 -7.78 14.16 -15.95
C ARG A 20 -8.89 13.39 -16.66
N SER A 21 -8.56 12.32 -17.39
CA SER A 21 -9.56 11.44 -17.96
C SER A 21 -10.24 10.68 -16.81
N VAL A 22 -11.57 10.78 -16.74
CA VAL A 22 -12.35 9.97 -15.78
C VAL A 22 -12.04 8.51 -16.10
N PRO A 23 -11.40 7.76 -15.19
CA PRO A 23 -10.98 6.40 -15.51
C PRO A 23 -12.23 5.57 -15.83
N ASP A 24 -12.16 4.79 -16.91
CA ASP A 24 -13.15 3.74 -17.10
C ASP A 24 -13.18 2.86 -15.85
N SER A 25 -14.38 2.51 -15.39
CA SER A 25 -14.57 2.01 -14.03
C SER A 25 -15.62 0.91 -14.00
N VAL A 26 -15.49 0.00 -13.06
CA VAL A 26 -16.37 -1.15 -12.91
C VAL A 26 -16.81 -1.29 -11.47
N THR A 27 -18.05 -1.74 -11.27
CA THR A 27 -18.54 -2.12 -9.95
C THR A 27 -18.27 -3.59 -9.71
N LEU A 28 -17.58 -3.92 -8.61
CA LEU A 28 -17.29 -5.29 -8.21
C LEU A 28 -17.42 -5.46 -6.69
N ILE A 29 -17.47 -6.72 -6.25
CA ILE A 29 -17.40 -7.08 -4.84
C ILE A 29 -15.98 -7.55 -4.53
N PRO A 30 -15.22 -6.85 -3.67
CA PRO A 30 -13.81 -7.17 -3.40
C PRO A 30 -13.56 -8.58 -2.88
N GLY A 31 -14.53 -9.11 -2.13
CA GLY A 31 -14.40 -10.33 -1.33
C GLY A 31 -15.65 -11.21 -1.38
N ALA A 32 -16.14 -11.56 -2.57
CA ALA A 32 -17.39 -12.32 -2.76
C ALA A 32 -17.44 -13.66 -2.00
N ARG A 33 -16.28 -14.21 -1.58
CA ARG A 33 -16.15 -15.47 -0.81
C ARG A 33 -15.80 -15.29 0.68
N ASN A 34 -15.83 -14.07 1.23
CA ASN A 34 -15.50 -13.77 2.64
C ASN A 34 -16.68 -13.91 3.63
N GLY A 35 -17.81 -14.47 3.21
CA GLY A 35 -18.93 -14.75 4.12
C GLY A 35 -18.57 -15.79 5.20
N ALA A 36 -18.49 -15.36 6.46
CA ALA A 36 -18.37 -16.25 7.61
C ALA A 36 -19.73 -16.43 8.30
N GLY A 37 -20.02 -17.66 8.73
CA GLY A 37 -21.19 -17.97 9.56
C GLY A 37 -21.10 -17.37 10.96
N TRP A 38 -22.20 -17.36 11.70
CA TRP A 38 -22.31 -16.67 13.00
C TRP A 38 -21.25 -17.11 14.03
N LEU A 39 -20.94 -18.41 14.12
CA LEU A 39 -19.89 -18.94 15.01
C LEU A 39 -18.50 -18.39 14.66
N GLY A 40 -18.17 -18.32 13.37
CA GLY A 40 -16.89 -17.77 12.92
C GLY A 40 -16.78 -16.28 13.22
N ARG A 41 -17.87 -15.53 13.03
CA ARG A 41 -17.93 -14.11 13.37
C ARG A 41 -17.80 -13.86 14.88
N TRP A 42 -18.34 -14.74 15.71
CA TRP A 42 -18.23 -14.64 17.16
C TRP A 42 -16.81 -14.97 17.66
N LEU A 43 -16.22 -16.07 17.18
CA LEU A 43 -14.89 -16.53 17.61
C LEU A 43 -13.76 -15.66 17.06
N LEU A 44 -13.78 -15.37 15.75
CA LEU A 44 -12.69 -14.71 15.02
C LEU A 44 -13.01 -13.26 14.63
N GLY A 45 -14.21 -12.79 14.92
CA GLY A 45 -14.61 -11.40 14.70
C GLY A 45 -15.40 -11.19 13.42
N ALA A 46 -16.08 -10.04 13.31
CA ALA A 46 -16.70 -9.60 12.06
C ALA A 46 -15.66 -8.92 11.14
N ASN A 47 -14.70 -8.20 11.72
CA ASN A 47 -13.64 -7.45 11.04
C ASN A 47 -14.22 -6.59 9.91
N TYR A 48 -13.54 -6.52 8.76
CA TYR A 48 -14.03 -5.81 7.58
C TYR A 48 -14.81 -6.69 6.60
N ARG A 49 -15.33 -7.85 7.01
CA ARG A 49 -16.05 -8.76 6.09
C ARG A 49 -17.17 -8.04 5.34
N ASP A 50 -17.87 -7.15 6.02
CA ASP A 50 -18.98 -6.42 5.40
C ASP A 50 -18.48 -5.45 4.32
N LEU A 51 -17.34 -4.76 4.53
CA LEU A 51 -16.68 -3.95 3.50
C LEU A 51 -16.16 -4.80 2.33
N TRP A 52 -15.62 -5.99 2.62
CA TRP A 52 -15.20 -6.93 1.58
C TRP A 52 -16.38 -7.44 0.74
N THR A 53 -17.58 -7.49 1.29
CA THR A 53 -18.80 -7.89 0.55
C THR A 53 -19.58 -6.73 -0.06
N GLN A 54 -19.19 -5.48 0.22
CA GLN A 54 -19.85 -4.30 -0.31
C GLN A 54 -19.44 -4.06 -1.77
N PRO A 55 -20.40 -3.87 -2.71
CA PRO A 55 -20.07 -3.45 -4.06
C PRO A 55 -19.39 -2.09 -4.05
N ILE A 56 -18.22 -1.99 -4.68
CA ILE A 56 -17.47 -0.75 -4.84
C ILE A 56 -17.18 -0.48 -6.31
N ARG A 57 -17.10 0.79 -6.68
CA ARG A 57 -16.66 1.22 -8.01
C ARG A 57 -15.15 1.43 -7.98
N VAL A 58 -14.43 0.71 -8.85
CA VAL A 58 -12.97 0.79 -8.96
C VAL A 58 -12.56 1.07 -10.40
N GLU A 59 -11.35 1.56 -10.56
CA GLU A 59 -10.75 1.80 -11.87
C GLU A 59 -10.48 0.49 -12.62
N ARG A 60 -10.66 0.52 -13.94
CA ARG A 60 -10.22 -0.52 -14.85
C ARG A 60 -8.79 -0.23 -15.27
N LEU A 61 -7.84 -1.01 -14.75
CA LEU A 61 -6.44 -0.87 -15.11
C LEU A 61 -6.20 -1.57 -16.44
N ASP A 62 -6.25 -0.76 -17.50
CA ASP A 62 -5.86 -1.14 -18.86
C ASP A 62 -4.36 -0.85 -19.05
N LEU A 63 -3.55 -1.91 -19.15
CA LEU A 63 -2.10 -1.79 -19.32
C LEU A 63 -1.73 -0.99 -20.57
N ALA A 64 -2.50 -1.07 -21.66
CA ALA A 64 -2.17 -0.36 -22.89
C ALA A 64 -2.36 1.16 -22.76
N ARG A 65 -3.21 1.62 -21.83
CA ARG A 65 -3.57 3.03 -21.66
C ARG A 65 -2.95 3.68 -20.44
N PHE A 66 -2.85 2.94 -19.33
CA PHE A 66 -2.37 3.47 -18.07
C PHE A 66 -0.90 3.90 -18.20
N ALA A 67 -0.54 5.08 -17.68
CA ALA A 67 0.83 5.61 -17.67
C ALA A 67 1.58 5.56 -19.02
N GLY A 68 0.86 5.76 -20.12
CA GLY A 68 1.43 5.72 -21.48
C GLY A 68 1.75 4.32 -22.00
N GLY A 69 1.19 3.28 -21.38
CA GLY A 69 1.46 1.88 -21.67
C GLY A 69 2.35 1.26 -20.60
N LEU A 70 1.88 0.19 -19.97
CA LEU A 70 2.57 -0.58 -18.95
C LEU A 70 2.99 -1.94 -19.48
N THR A 71 4.26 -2.27 -19.32
CA THR A 71 4.83 -3.57 -19.66
C THR A 71 5.21 -4.33 -18.39
N PRO A 72 4.66 -5.53 -18.16
CA PRO A 72 5.09 -6.39 -17.05
C PRO A 72 6.56 -6.73 -17.10
N ALA A 73 7.22 -6.65 -15.94
CA ALA A 73 8.65 -6.90 -15.81
C ALA A 73 8.94 -8.12 -14.92
N CYS A 74 8.38 -8.17 -13.71
CA CYS A 74 8.67 -9.25 -12.76
C CYS A 74 7.57 -9.40 -11.71
N GLN A 75 7.24 -10.65 -11.37
CA GLN A 75 6.41 -10.96 -10.22
C GLN A 75 7.27 -11.12 -8.96
N MET A 76 6.82 -10.52 -7.86
CA MET A 76 7.38 -10.72 -6.53
C MET A 76 6.33 -11.27 -5.58
N GLY A 77 6.79 -12.02 -4.58
CA GLY A 77 5.93 -12.63 -3.56
C GLY A 77 5.23 -13.91 -4.05
N GLY A 78 4.60 -14.61 -3.11
CA GLY A 78 3.82 -15.80 -3.42
C GLY A 78 2.44 -15.44 -3.99
N SER A 79 1.69 -16.43 -4.48
CA SER A 79 0.39 -16.24 -5.14
C SER A 79 -0.69 -15.49 -4.34
N GLN A 80 -0.47 -15.23 -3.05
CA GLN A 80 -1.41 -14.56 -2.15
C GLN A 80 -0.95 -13.18 -1.67
N THR A 81 0.33 -12.86 -1.90
CA THR A 81 0.95 -11.55 -1.64
C THR A 81 1.60 -11.01 -2.90
N ALA A 82 1.16 -11.51 -4.06
CA ALA A 82 1.79 -11.27 -5.34
C ALA A 82 1.76 -9.78 -5.66
N ALA A 83 2.90 -9.28 -6.11
CA ALA A 83 3.03 -7.98 -6.71
C ALA A 83 3.66 -8.13 -8.09
N LEU A 84 3.23 -7.30 -9.02
CA LEU A 84 3.77 -7.22 -10.37
C LEU A 84 4.45 -5.88 -10.56
N ASP A 85 5.75 -5.91 -10.82
CA ASP A 85 6.48 -4.74 -11.29
C ASP A 85 6.18 -4.52 -12.77
N LEU A 86 5.85 -3.28 -13.10
CA LEU A 86 5.39 -2.81 -14.39
C LEU A 86 6.26 -1.63 -14.79
N ARG A 87 6.64 -1.56 -16.07
CA ARG A 87 7.38 -0.43 -16.64
C ARG A 87 6.45 0.41 -17.49
N GLY A 88 6.31 1.68 -17.15
CA GLY A 88 5.53 2.64 -17.91
C GLY A 88 6.35 3.44 -18.91
N ALA A 89 5.71 4.44 -19.52
CA ALA A 89 6.41 5.45 -20.31
C ALA A 89 7.44 6.22 -19.45
N GLU A 90 8.41 6.85 -20.13
CA GLU A 90 9.47 7.66 -19.49
C GLU A 90 10.31 6.91 -18.44
N GLN A 91 10.46 5.58 -18.57
CA GLN A 91 11.18 4.71 -17.62
C GLN A 91 10.57 4.66 -16.20
N ARG A 92 9.37 5.23 -16.01
CA ARG A 92 8.68 5.18 -14.72
C ARG A 92 8.31 3.75 -14.36
N GLN A 93 8.52 3.41 -13.10
CA GLN A 93 8.21 2.08 -12.59
C GLN A 93 6.92 2.13 -11.78
N TYR A 94 6.13 1.08 -11.90
CA TYR A 94 4.88 0.91 -11.18
C TYR A 94 4.85 -0.48 -10.56
N ARG A 95 4.08 -0.62 -9.49
CA ARG A 95 3.84 -1.90 -8.84
C ARG A 95 2.36 -2.08 -8.61
N PHE A 96 1.81 -3.15 -9.17
CA PHE A 96 0.47 -3.59 -8.85
C PHE A 96 0.53 -4.68 -7.79
N ARG A 97 -0.14 -4.46 -6.65
CA ARG A 97 -0.19 -5.42 -5.54
C ARG A 97 -1.62 -5.90 -5.34
N LEU A 98 -1.79 -7.21 -5.22
CA LEU A 98 -3.10 -7.80 -4.93
C LEU A 98 -3.64 -7.34 -3.58
N ALA A 99 -4.92 -6.97 -3.52
CA ALA A 99 -5.59 -6.57 -2.27
C ALA A 99 -5.82 -7.76 -1.33
N GLY A 100 -5.89 -8.98 -1.88
CA GLY A 100 -6.04 -10.24 -1.16
C GLY A 100 -5.97 -11.44 -2.10
N PRO A 101 -5.97 -12.68 -1.57
CA PRO A 101 -6.13 -13.88 -2.37
C PRO A 101 -7.46 -13.81 -3.14
N ASP A 102 -7.56 -14.54 -4.25
CA ASP A 102 -8.74 -14.60 -5.12
C ASP A 102 -10.03 -14.84 -4.33
N LEU A 103 -10.78 -13.76 -4.16
CA LEU A 103 -12.13 -13.76 -3.60
C LEU A 103 -13.13 -13.24 -4.62
N THR A 104 -12.67 -12.85 -5.82
CA THR A 104 -13.48 -12.37 -6.96
C THR A 104 -14.13 -13.55 -7.70
N GLY A 105 -13.67 -14.78 -7.45
CA GLY A 105 -14.35 -16.00 -7.86
C GLY A 105 -13.78 -16.65 -9.11
N ALA A 106 -12.62 -16.19 -9.59
CA ALA A 106 -11.90 -16.91 -10.62
C ALA A 106 -11.37 -18.23 -10.04
N PRO A 107 -11.48 -19.36 -10.76
CA PRO A 107 -10.85 -20.60 -10.33
C PRO A 107 -9.36 -20.51 -10.66
N LEU A 108 -8.51 -20.19 -9.68
CA LEU A 108 -7.07 -20.48 -9.80
C LEU A 108 -6.88 -21.99 -10.00
N PRO A 109 -6.18 -22.45 -11.05
CA PRO A 109 -5.96 -23.88 -11.28
C PRO A 109 -5.21 -24.50 -10.10
N GLY A 110 -5.77 -25.55 -9.50
CA GLY A 110 -5.04 -26.40 -8.56
C GLY A 110 -5.05 -26.00 -7.07
N ARG A 111 -5.88 -25.05 -6.61
CA ARG A 111 -6.02 -24.79 -5.17
C ARG A 111 -7.32 -25.30 -4.55
N SER A 112 -7.09 -26.05 -3.47
CA SER A 112 -7.91 -27.10 -2.89
C SER A 112 -9.01 -26.60 -1.95
N ARG A 113 -9.89 -27.55 -1.64
CA ARG A 113 -11.02 -27.58 -0.69
C ARG A 113 -10.77 -26.78 0.60
N ARG A 114 -11.86 -26.36 1.28
CA ARG A 114 -11.86 -25.76 2.63
C ARG A 114 -10.88 -26.52 3.55
N THR A 115 -9.73 -25.92 3.86
CA THR A 115 -8.79 -26.43 4.86
C THR A 115 -8.70 -25.42 6.01
N PRO A 116 -8.41 -25.87 7.25
CA PRO A 116 -8.22 -24.96 8.38
C PRO A 116 -7.17 -23.87 8.13
N ALA A 117 -6.12 -24.18 7.35
CA ALA A 117 -5.10 -23.20 6.94
C ALA A 117 -5.65 -22.10 6.00
N ALA A 118 -6.56 -22.46 5.07
CA ALA A 118 -7.24 -21.48 4.23
C ALA A 118 -8.21 -20.59 5.03
N ASP A 119 -8.80 -21.12 6.12
CA ASP A 119 -9.69 -20.37 7.00
C ASP A 119 -8.94 -19.31 7.82
N VAL A 120 -7.80 -19.68 8.42
CA VAL A 120 -6.91 -18.73 9.11
C VAL A 120 -6.38 -17.66 8.15
N LEU A 121 -6.15 -18.00 6.89
CA LEU A 121 -5.64 -17.04 5.92
C LEU A 121 -6.71 -16.07 5.43
N ARG A 122 -7.95 -16.54 5.21
CA ARG A 122 -9.11 -15.66 4.98
C ARG A 122 -9.34 -14.72 6.16
N GLU A 123 -9.08 -15.20 7.37
CA GLU A 123 -9.15 -14.38 8.58
C GLU A 123 -8.24 -13.15 8.49
N ARG A 124 -6.97 -13.36 8.09
CA ARG A 124 -5.97 -12.29 7.93
C ARG A 124 -6.32 -11.26 6.86
N VAL A 125 -7.09 -11.65 5.85
CA VAL A 125 -7.55 -10.73 4.79
C VAL A 125 -8.73 -9.91 5.30
N SER A 126 -9.66 -10.55 6.00
CA SER A 126 -10.83 -9.89 6.56
C SER A 126 -10.48 -8.84 7.63
N SER A 127 -9.34 -9.00 8.32
CA SER A 127 -8.82 -8.04 9.30
C SER A 127 -8.21 -6.79 8.66
N ARG A 128 -7.93 -6.80 7.35
CA ARG A 128 -7.33 -5.67 6.63
C ARG A 128 -8.40 -4.85 5.93
N HIS A 129 -8.24 -3.53 5.96
CA HIS A 129 -9.10 -2.64 5.21
C HIS A 129 -8.79 -2.77 3.70
N PRO A 130 -9.79 -3.04 2.83
CA PRO A 130 -9.55 -3.33 1.40
C PRO A 130 -8.91 -2.18 0.63
N ALA A 131 -9.07 -0.95 1.12
CA ALA A 131 -8.51 0.26 0.53
C ALA A 131 -7.64 1.07 1.52
N GLY A 132 -7.04 0.40 2.53
CA GLY A 132 -6.35 1.09 3.64
C GLY A 132 -5.31 2.11 3.18
N GLY A 133 -4.41 1.72 2.26
CA GLY A 133 -3.42 2.64 1.69
C GLY A 133 -4.01 3.82 0.93
N VAL A 134 -5.11 3.61 0.21
CA VAL A 134 -5.82 4.66 -0.55
C VAL A 134 -6.44 5.69 0.39
N VAL A 135 -7.00 5.24 1.52
CA VAL A 135 -7.58 6.13 2.54
C VAL A 135 -6.51 6.90 3.29
N VAL A 136 -5.33 6.31 3.50
CA VAL A 136 -4.23 6.95 4.24
C VAL A 136 -3.48 8.00 3.40
N ALA A 137 -3.40 7.83 2.08
CA ALA A 137 -2.74 8.79 1.19
C ALA A 137 -3.18 10.25 1.38
N PRO A 138 -4.48 10.61 1.38
CA PRO A 138 -4.91 11.99 1.62
C PRO A 138 -4.58 12.50 3.04
N LEU A 139 -4.44 11.61 4.04
CA LEU A 139 -3.98 12.00 5.38
C LEU A 139 -2.50 12.38 5.36
N LEU A 140 -1.67 11.66 4.60
CA LEU A 140 -0.26 11.97 4.41
C LEU A 140 -0.08 13.29 3.64
N GLU A 141 -0.85 13.48 2.57
CA GLU A 141 -0.90 14.75 1.82
C GLU A 141 -1.24 15.92 2.75
N ALA A 142 -2.32 15.80 3.53
CA ALA A 142 -2.76 16.83 4.47
C ALA A 142 -1.71 17.11 5.56
N ALA A 143 -0.96 16.08 5.99
CA ALA A 143 0.13 16.20 6.94
C ALA A 143 1.45 16.71 6.32
N GLY A 144 1.49 16.92 5.00
CA GLY A 144 2.70 17.34 4.28
C GLY A 144 3.79 16.28 4.21
N VAL A 145 3.44 15.00 4.35
CA VAL A 145 4.37 13.87 4.23
C VAL A 145 4.47 13.47 2.76
N LEU A 146 5.72 13.40 2.26
CA LEU A 146 5.97 12.92 0.91
C LEU A 146 5.53 11.45 0.80
N HIS A 147 4.69 11.13 -0.18
CA HIS A 147 4.12 9.81 -0.35
C HIS A 147 3.82 9.52 -1.81
N VAL A 148 3.63 8.25 -2.13
CA VAL A 148 3.03 7.80 -3.40
C VAL A 148 1.53 7.69 -3.22
N GLU A 149 0.77 7.98 -4.27
CA GLU A 149 -0.68 7.85 -4.27
C GLU A 149 -1.09 6.48 -4.84
N PRO A 150 -1.54 5.52 -4.00
CA PRO A 150 -2.04 4.24 -4.47
C PRO A 150 -3.42 4.41 -5.11
N ARG A 151 -3.64 3.73 -6.24
CA ARG A 151 -4.94 3.67 -6.91
C ARG A 151 -5.50 2.25 -6.83
N LEU A 152 -6.72 2.12 -6.31
CA LEU A 152 -7.43 0.84 -6.28
C LEU A 152 -8.08 0.57 -7.64
N GLY A 153 -7.76 -0.58 -8.23
CA GLY A 153 -8.28 -0.95 -9.53
C GLY A 153 -8.31 -2.46 -9.76
N ILE A 154 -9.07 -2.86 -10.77
CA ILE A 154 -9.06 -4.23 -11.29
C ILE A 154 -8.09 -4.30 -12.46
N MET A 155 -7.19 -5.27 -12.43
CA MET A 155 -6.32 -5.57 -13.57
C MET A 155 -7.16 -6.20 -14.68
N LEU A 156 -7.24 -5.54 -15.84
CA LEU A 156 -7.97 -6.11 -16.98
C LEU A 156 -7.24 -7.32 -17.54
N ASP A 157 -8.03 -8.24 -18.09
CA ASP A 157 -7.48 -9.36 -18.82
C ASP A 157 -6.92 -8.87 -20.17
N ALA A 158 -5.60 -8.94 -20.31
CA ALA A 158 -4.85 -8.31 -21.40
C ALA A 158 -3.74 -9.25 -21.88
N ALA A 159 -3.43 -9.25 -23.18
CA ALA A 159 -2.40 -10.12 -23.75
C ALA A 159 -0.99 -9.73 -23.26
N GLU A 160 -0.80 -8.45 -22.98
CA GLU A 160 0.39 -7.80 -22.45
C GLU A 160 0.82 -8.40 -21.11
N LEU A 161 -0.11 -8.98 -20.34
CA LEU A 161 0.20 -9.68 -19.10
C LEU A 161 1.07 -10.93 -19.32
N GLY A 162 1.06 -11.52 -20.51
CA GLY A 162 1.86 -12.70 -20.84
C GLY A 162 1.69 -13.83 -19.81
N GLU A 163 2.80 -14.31 -19.25
CA GLU A 163 2.81 -15.35 -18.21
C GLU A 163 2.11 -14.94 -16.91
N PHE A 164 2.09 -13.64 -16.59
CA PHE A 164 1.49 -13.10 -15.36
C PHE A 164 -0.04 -13.11 -15.42
N ARG A 165 -0.64 -13.32 -16.60
CA ARG A 165 -2.09 -13.32 -16.81
C ARG A 165 -2.82 -14.27 -15.86
N GLN A 166 -2.24 -15.45 -15.57
CA GLN A 166 -2.86 -16.44 -14.67
C GLN A 166 -3.01 -15.97 -13.22
N VAL A 167 -2.17 -15.05 -12.78
CA VAL A 167 -2.15 -14.57 -11.39
C VAL A 167 -2.86 -13.22 -11.26
N PHE A 168 -2.77 -12.36 -12.28
CA PHE A 168 -3.19 -10.97 -12.15
C PHE A 168 -4.44 -10.60 -12.96
N ALA A 169 -4.82 -11.33 -14.02
CA ALA A 169 -6.00 -10.96 -14.81
C ALA A 169 -7.30 -11.05 -13.98
N GLY A 170 -8.12 -9.99 -14.03
CA GLY A 170 -9.38 -9.90 -13.28
C GLY A 170 -9.21 -9.69 -11.77
N MET A 171 -7.99 -9.45 -11.29
CA MET A 171 -7.72 -9.31 -9.87
C MET A 171 -7.85 -7.86 -9.39
N LEU A 172 -8.41 -7.69 -8.19
CA LEU A 172 -8.43 -6.43 -7.48
C LEU A 172 -7.08 -6.18 -6.78
N GLY A 173 -6.55 -4.98 -6.94
CA GLY A 173 -5.32 -4.59 -6.29
C GLY A 173 -5.08 -3.09 -6.31
N THR A 174 -3.97 -2.67 -5.73
CA THR A 174 -3.53 -1.28 -5.74
C THR A 174 -2.32 -1.13 -6.65
N ILE A 175 -2.36 -0.13 -7.54
CA ILE A 175 -1.19 0.28 -8.33
C ILE A 175 -0.54 1.52 -7.70
N GLU A 176 0.78 1.48 -7.55
CA GLU A 176 1.61 2.57 -7.01
C GLU A 176 2.80 2.83 -7.95
N GLU A 177 3.12 4.10 -8.20
CA GLU A 177 4.44 4.47 -8.76
C GLU A 177 5.55 4.04 -7.79
N GLN A 178 6.66 3.56 -8.33
CA GLN A 178 7.87 3.27 -7.58
C GLN A 178 8.78 4.49 -7.65
N PRO A 179 9.01 5.21 -6.54
CA PRO A 179 9.83 6.41 -6.55
C PRO A 179 11.26 6.12 -7.01
N ASP A 180 11.76 6.97 -7.90
CA ASP A 180 13.12 6.95 -8.42
C ASP A 180 13.71 8.38 -8.44
N ALA A 181 14.93 8.53 -8.97
CA ALA A 181 15.52 9.86 -9.14
C ALA A 181 14.63 10.72 -10.06
N GLY A 182 14.28 11.91 -9.60
CA GLY A 182 13.32 12.81 -10.25
C GLY A 182 11.93 12.77 -9.61
N PHE A 183 11.55 11.70 -8.91
CA PHE A 183 10.34 11.69 -8.09
C PHE A 183 10.42 12.84 -7.08
N ALA A 184 9.44 13.71 -7.04
CA ALA A 184 9.44 14.89 -6.18
C ALA A 184 10.57 15.89 -6.39
N GLY A 185 11.25 15.85 -7.53
CA GLY A 185 12.50 16.59 -7.71
C GLY A 185 13.62 16.08 -6.81
N ALA A 186 13.53 14.85 -6.30
CA ALA A 186 14.61 14.22 -5.55
C ALA A 186 15.76 13.90 -6.50
N ASP A 187 16.99 14.23 -6.10
CA ASP A 187 18.19 13.87 -6.88
C ASP A 187 18.43 12.37 -6.85
N ARG A 188 17.91 11.70 -5.82
CA ARG A 188 18.20 10.31 -5.50
C ARG A 188 17.08 9.74 -4.66
N VAL A 189 16.80 8.45 -4.86
CA VAL A 189 15.88 7.68 -4.04
C VAL A 189 16.57 6.40 -3.59
N GLU A 190 16.46 6.07 -2.31
CA GLU A 190 17.17 4.94 -1.69
C GLU A 190 16.26 4.19 -0.71
N ASN A 191 16.54 2.90 -0.51
CA ASN A 191 15.93 2.16 0.58
C ASN A 191 16.62 2.49 1.93
N THR A 192 16.08 1.98 3.03
CA THR A 192 16.60 2.29 4.36
C THR A 192 18.03 1.78 4.60
N GLU A 193 18.41 0.61 4.07
CA GLU A 193 19.77 0.06 4.23
C GLU A 193 20.82 0.92 3.52
N GLN A 194 20.49 1.38 2.31
CA GLN A 194 21.30 2.31 1.55
C GLN A 194 21.38 3.69 2.19
N LEU A 195 20.30 4.15 2.84
CA LEU A 195 20.33 5.38 3.63
C LEU A 195 21.29 5.24 4.81
N TRP A 196 21.22 4.14 5.58
CA TRP A 196 22.13 3.91 6.71
C TRP A 196 23.59 3.96 6.29
N THR A 197 23.93 3.28 5.19
CA THR A 197 25.29 3.32 4.61
C THR A 197 25.78 4.76 4.37
N ARG A 198 24.89 5.67 3.96
CA ARG A 198 25.24 7.09 3.74
C ARG A 198 25.36 7.89 5.02
N LEU A 199 24.43 7.70 5.95
CA LEU A 199 24.48 8.35 7.26
C LEU A 199 25.75 7.97 8.02
N ASP A 200 26.22 6.73 7.87
CA ASP A 200 27.49 6.28 8.46
C ASP A 200 28.71 6.85 7.72
N ALA A 201 28.61 7.06 6.41
CA ALA A 201 29.70 7.56 5.59
C ALA A 201 29.94 9.08 5.74
N SER A 202 28.89 9.88 5.99
CA SER A 202 29.01 11.35 5.99
C SER A 202 28.05 12.03 6.95
N PRO A 203 28.53 13.00 7.77
CA PRO A 203 27.66 13.83 8.60
C PRO A 203 26.86 14.87 7.80
N GLU A 204 27.09 15.00 6.50
CA GLU A 204 26.34 15.90 5.61
C GLU A 204 25.04 15.27 5.09
N ASP A 205 24.88 13.96 5.21
CA ASP A 205 23.61 13.26 5.00
C ASP A 205 22.77 13.35 6.27
N ARG A 206 21.58 13.98 6.16
CA ARG A 206 20.68 14.20 7.30
C ARG A 206 19.27 13.77 6.96
N VAL A 207 18.63 13.05 7.89
CA VAL A 207 17.21 12.74 7.78
C VAL A 207 16.37 13.93 8.22
N ASP A 208 15.31 14.21 7.48
CA ASP A 208 14.23 15.11 7.91
C ASP A 208 13.45 14.44 9.06
N ALA A 209 13.98 14.57 10.27
CA ALA A 209 13.43 13.93 11.47
C ALA A 209 11.98 14.37 11.76
N ARG A 210 11.63 15.61 11.39
CA ARG A 210 10.26 16.12 11.57
C ARG A 210 9.31 15.43 10.60
N ALA A 211 9.64 15.36 9.31
CA ALA A 211 8.83 14.65 8.33
C ALA A 211 8.68 13.16 8.70
N TYR A 212 9.75 12.53 9.19
CA TYR A 212 9.69 11.14 9.66
C TYR A 212 8.78 10.98 10.87
N LEU A 213 8.94 11.81 11.90
CA LEU A 213 8.06 11.79 13.07
C LEU A 213 6.59 12.01 12.68
N THR A 214 6.30 12.97 11.80
CA THR A 214 4.95 13.20 11.27
C THR A 214 4.40 11.94 10.60
N ALA A 215 5.17 11.29 9.73
CA ALA A 215 4.76 10.03 9.09
C ALA A 215 4.47 8.92 10.12
N ARG A 216 5.30 8.81 11.16
CA ARG A 216 5.11 7.84 12.25
C ARG A 216 3.86 8.13 13.09
N VAL A 217 3.54 9.41 13.35
CA VAL A 217 2.29 9.78 14.03
C VAL A 217 1.07 9.41 13.19
N VAL A 218 1.10 9.65 11.87
CA VAL A 218 0.04 9.19 10.96
C VAL A 218 -0.12 7.67 11.02
N ASP A 219 0.98 6.91 11.10
CA ASP A 219 0.93 5.45 11.24
C ASP A 219 0.24 5.01 12.53
N ILE A 220 0.55 5.66 13.64
CA ILE A 220 -0.09 5.40 14.93
C ILE A 220 -1.59 5.71 14.84
N LEU A 221 -1.97 6.87 14.31
CA LEU A 221 -3.37 7.27 14.17
C LEU A 221 -4.14 6.37 13.20
N ALA A 222 -3.48 5.76 12.23
CA ALA A 222 -4.07 4.79 11.32
C ALA A 222 -4.04 3.34 11.87
N GLY A 223 -3.48 3.09 13.05
CA GLY A 223 -3.33 1.74 13.60
C GLY A 223 -2.43 0.83 12.75
N ASP A 224 -1.51 1.40 11.98
CA ASP A 224 -0.64 0.66 11.08
C ASP A 224 0.66 0.25 11.78
N TRP A 225 0.61 -0.93 12.40
CA TRP A 225 1.65 -1.44 13.29
C TRP A 225 2.86 -2.02 12.56
N ASP A 226 2.70 -2.46 11.31
CA ASP A 226 3.74 -3.17 10.57
C ASP A 226 4.56 -2.19 9.74
N ARG A 227 5.61 -1.65 10.38
CA ARG A 227 6.42 -0.53 9.88
C ARG A 227 7.91 -0.82 9.93
N GLN A 228 8.26 -2.00 9.44
CA GLN A 228 9.63 -2.46 9.26
C GLN A 228 10.41 -1.57 8.29
N PHE A 229 11.75 -1.66 8.30
CA PHE A 229 12.64 -0.74 7.59
C PHE A 229 12.49 -0.82 6.07
N GLU A 230 12.07 -1.95 5.53
CA GLU A 230 11.81 -2.21 4.11
C GLU A 230 10.57 -1.48 3.60
N LYS A 231 9.71 -0.99 4.50
CA LYS A 231 8.52 -0.19 4.17
C LYS A 231 8.80 1.30 4.08
N TRP A 232 10.07 1.68 4.00
CA TRP A 232 10.48 3.06 3.83
C TRP A 232 11.38 3.18 2.61
N THR A 233 11.08 4.19 1.82
CA THR A 233 11.94 4.69 0.75
C THR A 233 12.29 6.14 1.11
N TRP A 234 13.45 6.63 0.70
CA TRP A 234 13.97 7.92 1.12
C TRP A 234 14.36 8.75 -0.09
N ALA A 235 13.75 9.92 -0.24
CA ALA A 235 14.10 10.90 -1.26
C ALA A 235 15.18 11.86 -0.75
N GLY A 236 16.31 11.90 -1.43
CA GLY A 236 17.45 12.74 -1.10
C GLY A 236 17.48 14.01 -1.94
N TYR A 237 17.64 15.15 -1.27
CA TYR A 237 17.73 16.49 -1.88
C TYR A 237 19.04 17.15 -1.48
N GLN A 238 19.86 17.51 -2.46
CA GLN A 238 21.11 18.23 -2.25
C GLN A 238 20.83 19.74 -2.11
N GLY A 239 21.36 20.36 -1.07
CA GLY A 239 21.29 21.81 -0.85
C GLY A 239 22.38 22.28 0.11
N ASP A 240 23.01 23.42 -0.18
CA ASP A 240 24.03 24.07 0.67
C ASP A 240 25.13 23.12 1.19
N GLY A 241 25.62 22.23 0.33
CA GLY A 241 26.65 21.23 0.67
C GLY A 241 26.17 20.04 1.49
N ARG A 242 24.89 20.00 1.86
CA ARG A 242 24.23 18.91 2.62
C ARG A 242 23.22 18.16 1.78
N ARG A 243 22.89 16.95 2.21
CA ARG A 243 21.80 16.15 1.64
C ARG A 243 20.74 15.90 2.69
N LEU A 244 19.53 16.37 2.42
CA LEU A 244 18.36 16.12 3.26
C LEU A 244 17.56 14.94 2.72
N TRP A 245 17.33 13.93 3.55
CA TRP A 245 16.57 12.72 3.24
C TRP A 245 15.16 12.81 3.80
N ARG A 246 14.15 12.80 2.94
CA ARG A 246 12.74 12.78 3.33
C ARG A 246 12.17 11.37 3.21
N PRO A 247 11.37 10.94 4.20
CA PRO A 247 10.73 9.63 4.15
C PRO A 247 9.61 9.60 3.12
N ILE A 248 9.50 8.48 2.45
CA ILE A 248 8.38 8.06 1.61
C ILE A 248 7.89 6.74 2.19
N PRO A 249 6.83 6.74 3.02
CA PRO A 249 6.31 5.53 3.59
C PRO A 249 5.67 4.66 2.50
N ARG A 250 5.93 3.37 2.54
CA ARG A 250 5.45 2.35 1.60
C ARG A 250 4.52 1.37 2.31
N HIS A 251 3.76 0.61 1.53
CA HIS A 251 3.09 -0.63 1.99
C HIS A 251 2.21 -0.47 3.24
N ARG A 252 1.09 0.25 3.06
CA ARG A 252 0.08 0.59 4.07
C ARG A 252 -1.00 -0.50 4.25
N GLU A 253 -0.62 -1.77 4.14
CA GLU A 253 -1.57 -2.90 4.10
C GLU A 253 -2.15 -3.30 5.48
N GLN A 254 -1.54 -2.82 6.56
CA GLN A 254 -2.05 -2.99 7.93
C GLN A 254 -2.71 -1.71 8.47
N ALA A 255 -2.86 -0.68 7.62
CA ALA A 255 -3.61 0.50 7.99
C ALA A 255 -5.05 0.10 8.32
N PHE A 256 -5.51 0.59 9.46
CA PHE A 256 -6.80 0.31 10.06
C PHE A 256 -7.00 -1.18 10.41
N ALA A 257 -5.94 -1.94 10.72
CA ALA A 257 -6.10 -3.37 11.05
C ALA A 257 -7.13 -3.59 12.16
N ARG A 258 -8.10 -4.47 11.90
CA ARG A 258 -9.22 -4.75 12.80
C ARG A 258 -9.25 -6.22 13.17
N PHE A 259 -9.22 -6.47 14.47
CA PHE A 259 -9.15 -7.80 15.07
C PHE A 259 -10.29 -7.93 16.09
N ASP A 260 -11.49 -8.23 15.59
CA ASP A 260 -12.66 -8.46 16.42
C ASP A 260 -12.68 -9.91 16.95
N GLY A 261 -13.63 -10.22 17.84
CA GLY A 261 -13.92 -11.59 18.26
C GLY A 261 -13.16 -12.04 19.51
N VAL A 262 -13.59 -13.17 20.05
CA VAL A 262 -13.11 -13.68 21.35
C VAL A 262 -11.64 -14.09 21.28
N ILE A 263 -11.25 -14.82 20.21
CA ILE A 263 -9.89 -15.36 20.10
C ILE A 263 -8.87 -14.22 19.96
N PRO A 264 -9.02 -13.25 19.04
CA PRO A 264 -8.08 -12.13 18.96
C PRO A 264 -8.07 -11.27 20.24
N SER A 265 -9.20 -11.12 20.93
CA SER A 265 -9.28 -10.39 22.21
C SER A 265 -8.41 -11.01 23.30
N ILE A 266 -8.38 -12.35 23.39
CA ILE A 266 -7.49 -13.07 24.32
C ILE A 266 -6.04 -12.99 23.85
N ALA A 267 -5.79 -13.23 22.56
CA ALA A 267 -4.45 -13.20 21.98
C ALA A 267 -3.78 -11.83 22.14
N ARG A 268 -4.53 -10.73 22.06
CA ARG A 268 -4.05 -9.36 22.28
C ARG A 268 -3.37 -9.15 23.64
N ARG A 269 -3.71 -9.94 24.66
CA ARG A 269 -3.04 -9.89 25.97
C ARG A 269 -1.57 -10.32 25.91
N TYR A 270 -1.23 -11.17 24.94
CA TYR A 270 0.12 -11.68 24.71
C TYR A 270 0.80 -11.03 23.50
N PHE A 271 0.01 -10.55 22.54
CA PHE A 271 0.46 -9.94 21.30
C PHE A 271 -0.17 -8.55 21.13
N PRO A 272 0.43 -7.50 21.72
CA PRO A 272 -0.10 -6.14 21.69
C PRO A 272 -0.31 -5.58 20.27
N GLN A 273 0.39 -6.12 19.26
CA GLN A 273 0.18 -5.76 17.85
C GLN A 273 -1.21 -6.11 17.30
N LEU A 274 -2.00 -6.92 18.03
CA LEU A 274 -3.39 -7.24 17.70
C LEU A 274 -4.40 -6.21 18.25
N VAL A 275 -3.95 -5.00 18.59
CA VAL A 275 -4.85 -3.87 18.88
C VAL A 275 -5.74 -3.64 17.65
N SER A 276 -7.04 -3.53 17.91
CA SER A 276 -8.04 -3.42 16.86
C SER A 276 -8.38 -1.96 16.62
N PHE A 277 -8.31 -1.55 15.36
CA PHE A 277 -8.80 -0.24 14.93
C PHE A 277 -10.33 -0.17 15.01
N GLY A 278 -10.87 0.94 15.52
CA GLY A 278 -12.31 1.12 15.72
C GLY A 278 -12.65 2.44 16.43
N PRO A 279 -13.93 2.67 16.80
CA PRO A 279 -14.38 3.93 17.40
C PRO A 279 -13.70 4.33 18.72
N SER A 280 -13.10 3.37 19.41
CA SER A 280 -12.38 3.59 20.67
C SER A 280 -10.86 3.69 20.48
N PHE A 281 -10.36 3.70 19.23
CA PHE A 281 -8.94 3.84 18.90
C PHE A 281 -8.53 5.34 18.92
N PRO A 282 -7.29 5.73 19.29
CA PRO A 282 -6.14 4.88 19.64
C PRO A 282 -6.33 4.04 20.90
#